data_AF-A0A4S8NVA3-F1
#
_entry.id   AF-A0A4S8NVA3-F1
#
_cell.length_a   1.000
_cell.length_b   1.000
_cell.length_c   1.000
_cell.angle_alpha   90.00
_cell.angle_beta   90.00
_cell.angle_gamma   90.00
#
_symmetry.space_group_name_H-M   'P 1'
#
loop_
_entity.id
_entity.type
_entity.pdbx_description
1 polymer ?
#
loop_
_entity_poly.entity_id
_entity_poly.type
_entity_poly.pdbx_seq_one_letter_code
_entity_poly.pdbx_strand_id
1 'polypeptide(L)'
;MNTPMKSASAFDDFVKRLQPTADDRTMPDWTRERDEWLDLLSALYGVIEEFLNPYIENGTIAISYEDIVLIEEDLGEYHAKEMVLQIGRQKVIFKPVGTMLIGTKGRVDVEGTAGRARLLLTDRYATKPMLTVSKRKHLGNLQSRSQVQPPVEWTWKIATMPPQVTYLDLTRDSLFEMVMEVANA
;
A
#
# COMPACT_ATOMS: atom_id res chain seq x y z
N MET A 1 -5.72 -26.15 -54.99
CA MET A 1 -5.37 -24.81 -54.48
C MET A 1 -4.73 -25.00 -53.11
N ASN A 2 -3.41 -24.80 -53.02
CA ASN A 2 -2.61 -25.06 -51.82
C ASN A 2 -2.59 -23.83 -50.91
N THR A 3 -2.99 -24.00 -49.64
CA THR A 3 -2.85 -22.99 -48.59
C THR A 3 -1.37 -22.90 -48.17
N PRO A 4 -0.72 -21.72 -48.16
CA PRO A 4 0.70 -21.65 -47.88
C PRO A 4 0.99 -21.66 -46.37
N MET A 5 1.78 -22.65 -45.96
CA MET A 5 2.80 -22.72 -44.90
C MET A 5 3.16 -21.40 -44.16
N LYS A 6 2.24 -20.83 -43.37
CA LYS A 6 2.44 -19.61 -42.56
C LYS A 6 2.48 -19.84 -41.04
N SER A 7 2.81 -21.05 -40.56
CA SER A 7 2.66 -21.38 -39.14
C SER A 7 3.97 -21.48 -38.35
N ALA A 8 5.07 -21.97 -38.93
CA ALA A 8 6.30 -22.23 -38.16
C ALA A 8 7.12 -20.96 -37.88
N SER A 9 7.49 -20.18 -38.90
CA SER A 9 8.34 -19.00 -38.70
C SER A 9 7.64 -17.89 -37.90
N ALA A 10 6.33 -17.74 -38.07
CA ALA A 10 5.52 -16.80 -37.30
C ALA A 10 5.44 -17.19 -35.81
N PHE A 11 5.43 -18.49 -35.52
CA PHE A 11 5.47 -19.00 -34.16
C PHE A 11 6.87 -18.86 -33.55
N ASP A 12 7.93 -19.11 -34.32
CA ASP A 12 9.31 -18.89 -33.86
C ASP A 12 9.57 -17.40 -33.53
N ASP A 13 9.06 -16.48 -34.34
CA ASP A 13 9.14 -15.05 -34.09
C ASP A 13 8.31 -14.63 -32.86
N PHE A 14 7.15 -15.26 -32.66
CA PHE A 14 6.35 -15.08 -31.45
C PHE A 14 7.09 -15.58 -30.20
N VAL A 15 7.67 -16.78 -30.23
CA VAL A 15 8.46 -17.35 -29.13
C VAL A 15 9.68 -16.48 -28.84
N LYS A 16 10.40 -16.01 -29.87
CA LYS A 16 11.54 -15.10 -29.71
C LYS A 16 11.15 -13.75 -29.09
N ARG A 17 9.96 -13.21 -29.41
CA ARG A 17 9.43 -11.98 -28.81
C ARG A 17 9.00 -12.15 -27.36
N LEU A 18 8.65 -13.37 -26.95
CA LEU A 18 8.31 -13.70 -25.58
C LEU A 18 9.53 -14.06 -24.72
N GLN A 19 10.73 -14.20 -25.32
CA GLN A 19 11.94 -14.39 -24.55
C GLN A 19 12.28 -13.08 -23.81
N PRO A 20 12.57 -13.14 -22.49
CA PRO A 20 12.93 -11.96 -21.73
C PRO A 20 14.20 -11.31 -22.29
N THR A 21 14.10 -10.03 -22.64
CA THR A 21 15.25 -9.21 -23.05
C THR A 21 16.18 -8.95 -21.86
N ALA A 22 17.43 -8.55 -22.14
CA ALA A 22 18.42 -8.31 -21.07
C ALA A 22 17.99 -7.22 -20.05
N ASP A 23 17.14 -6.27 -20.46
CA ASP A 23 16.53 -5.26 -19.58
C ASP A 23 15.46 -5.82 -18.62
N ASP A 24 14.86 -6.98 -18.94
CA ASP A 24 13.83 -7.64 -18.12
C ASP A 24 14.46 -8.41 -16.93
N ARG A 25 15.79 -8.31 -16.73
CA ARG A 25 16.57 -9.12 -15.77
C ARG A 25 17.01 -8.38 -14.51
N THR A 26 16.78 -7.07 -14.40
CA THR A 26 16.94 -6.40 -13.11
C THR A 26 15.75 -6.75 -12.24
N MET A 27 15.91 -7.77 -11.40
CA MET A 27 14.97 -8.03 -10.31
C MET A 27 14.89 -6.77 -9.45
N PRO A 28 13.67 -6.29 -9.12
CA PRO A 28 13.50 -5.23 -8.15
C PRO A 28 14.17 -5.62 -6.83
N ASP A 29 14.81 -4.66 -6.16
CA ASP A 29 15.36 -4.88 -4.82
C ASP A 29 14.21 -4.86 -3.81
N TRP A 30 13.56 -6.01 -3.67
CA TRP A 30 12.43 -6.16 -2.77
C TRP A 30 12.81 -5.87 -1.31
N THR A 31 14.03 -6.24 -0.91
CA THR A 31 14.54 -5.98 0.45
C THR A 31 14.54 -4.48 0.75
N ARG A 32 15.02 -3.66 -0.20
CA ARG A 32 14.99 -2.20 -0.08
C ARG A 32 13.56 -1.65 0.02
N GLU A 33 12.63 -2.17 -0.77
CA GLU A 33 11.23 -1.73 -0.74
C GLU A 33 10.55 -2.07 0.59
N ARG A 34 10.83 -3.25 1.16
CA ARG A 34 10.41 -3.63 2.51
C ARG A 34 10.96 -2.67 3.55
N ASP A 35 12.26 -2.40 3.51
CA ASP A 35 12.93 -1.54 4.50
C ASP A 35 12.39 -0.10 4.44
N GLU A 36 12.21 0.43 3.23
CA GLU A 36 11.57 1.75 3.05
C GLU A 36 10.13 1.76 3.58
N TRP A 37 9.36 0.69 3.35
CA TRP A 37 8.00 0.59 3.89
C TRP A 37 7.99 0.51 5.42
N LEU A 38 8.92 -0.22 6.05
CA LEU A 38 9.06 -0.28 7.50
C LEU A 38 9.42 1.09 8.10
N ASP A 39 10.28 1.86 7.44
CA ASP A 39 10.60 3.23 7.84
C ASP A 39 9.36 4.13 7.75
N LEU A 40 8.58 4.02 6.67
CA LEU A 40 7.32 4.77 6.49
C LEU A 40 6.23 4.36 7.49
N LEU A 41 6.21 3.08 7.90
CA LEU A 41 5.34 2.57 8.97
C LEU A 41 5.75 3.16 10.33
N SER A 42 7.05 3.19 10.63
CA SER A 42 7.54 3.82 11.86
C SER A 42 7.23 5.33 11.89
N ALA A 43 7.34 6.00 10.75
CA ALA A 43 7.00 7.42 10.63
C ALA A 43 5.49 7.67 10.85
N LEU A 44 4.61 6.79 10.33
CA LEU A 44 3.17 6.84 10.61
C LEU A 44 2.89 6.79 12.11
N TYR A 45 3.54 5.87 12.81
CA TYR A 45 3.36 5.72 14.25
C TYR A 45 3.83 6.95 15.03
N GLY A 46 4.93 7.58 14.63
CA GLY A 46 5.35 8.87 15.19
C GLY A 46 4.30 9.97 15.02
N VAL A 47 3.65 10.06 13.85
CA VAL A 47 2.56 11.03 13.59
C VAL A 47 1.35 10.75 14.48
N ILE A 48 0.96 9.48 14.64
CA ILE A 48 -0.16 9.08 15.48
C ILE A 48 0.13 9.42 16.96
N GLU A 49 1.33 9.10 17.44
CA GLU A 49 1.78 9.47 18.79
C GLU A 49 1.74 10.98 19.01
N GLU A 50 2.23 11.77 18.05
CA GLU A 50 2.19 13.24 18.12
C GLU A 50 0.75 13.77 18.25
N PHE A 51 -0.18 13.24 17.46
CA PHE A 51 -1.58 13.64 17.52
C PHE A 51 -2.24 13.24 18.84
N LEU A 52 -1.86 12.10 19.42
CA LEU A 52 -2.41 11.57 20.66
C LEU A 52 -1.68 12.02 21.92
N ASN A 53 -0.54 12.72 21.80
CA ASN A 53 0.33 13.08 22.92
C ASN A 53 -0.41 13.71 24.12
N PRO A 54 -1.37 14.65 23.94
CA PRO A 54 -2.11 15.20 25.07
C PRO A 54 -2.89 14.16 25.91
N TYR A 55 -3.33 13.07 25.28
CA TYR A 55 -4.06 11.97 25.92
C TYR A 55 -3.13 10.89 26.48
N ILE A 56 -1.94 10.75 25.91
CA ILE A 56 -0.88 9.88 26.43
C ILE A 56 -0.33 10.48 27.72
N GLU A 57 0.01 11.77 27.71
CA GLU A 57 0.58 12.48 28.87
C GLU A 57 -0.36 12.52 30.08
N ASN A 58 -1.68 12.59 29.84
CA ASN A 58 -2.67 12.59 30.91
C ASN A 58 -3.13 11.17 31.32
N GLY A 59 -2.59 10.13 30.70
CA GLY A 59 -2.87 8.72 31.02
C GLY A 59 -4.23 8.19 30.56
N THR A 60 -4.95 8.92 29.70
CA THR A 60 -6.23 8.45 29.16
C THR A 60 -6.07 7.47 28.00
N ILE A 61 -4.93 7.51 27.31
CA ILE A 61 -4.54 6.56 26.27
C ILE A 61 -3.19 5.96 26.62
N ALA A 62 -3.09 4.63 26.55
CA ALA A 62 -1.79 3.95 26.57
C ALA A 62 -1.49 3.36 25.19
N ILE A 63 -0.24 3.49 24.76
CA ILE A 63 0.25 2.92 23.49
C ILE A 63 1.21 1.78 23.80
N SER A 64 1.06 0.68 23.08
CA SER A 64 1.98 -0.45 23.11
C SER A 64 2.22 -0.97 21.70
N TYR A 65 3.29 -1.73 21.53
CA TYR A 65 3.67 -2.31 20.25
C TYR A 65 3.85 -3.81 20.40
N GLU A 66 3.34 -4.57 19.43
CA GLU A 66 3.49 -6.02 19.35
C GLU A 66 4.20 -6.36 18.03
N ASP A 67 5.17 -7.27 18.07
CA ASP A 67 5.85 -7.74 16.85
C ASP A 67 4.98 -8.81 16.18
N ILE A 68 4.69 -8.63 14.89
CA ILE A 68 3.96 -9.58 14.06
C ILE A 68 4.84 -10.07 12.91
N VAL A 69 4.53 -11.27 12.41
CA VAL A 69 5.18 -11.85 11.21
C VAL A 69 4.27 -11.60 10.01
N LEU A 70 4.82 -10.99 8.97
CA LEU A 70 4.20 -10.83 7.66
C LEU A 70 4.88 -11.76 6.66
N ILE A 71 4.09 -12.33 5.76
CA ILE A 71 4.55 -13.27 4.73
C ILE A 71 4.03 -12.78 3.39
N GLU A 72 4.93 -12.41 2.49
CA GLU A 72 4.62 -11.93 1.15
C GLU A 72 5.36 -12.76 0.08
N GLU A 73 4.75 -12.89 -1.10
CA GLU A 73 5.22 -13.81 -2.15
C GLU A 73 6.66 -13.54 -2.61
N ASP A 74 7.00 -12.25 -2.82
CA ASP A 74 8.33 -11.84 -3.32
C ASP A 74 9.37 -11.55 -2.21
N LEU A 75 8.92 -11.41 -0.95
CA LEU A 75 9.75 -11.03 0.19
C LEU A 75 10.01 -12.16 1.19
N GLY A 76 9.15 -13.19 1.20
CA GLY A 76 9.13 -14.19 2.26
C GLY A 76 8.66 -13.62 3.59
N GLU A 77 9.16 -14.19 4.69
CA GLU A 77 8.78 -13.80 6.05
C GLU A 77 9.62 -12.62 6.56
N TYR A 78 8.96 -11.67 7.22
CA TYR A 78 9.64 -10.58 7.93
C TYR A 78 8.77 -10.05 9.08
N HIS A 79 9.38 -9.26 9.97
CA HIS A 79 8.71 -8.70 11.14
C HIS A 79 8.26 -7.25 10.91
N ALA A 80 7.07 -6.92 11.40
CA ALA A 80 6.56 -5.56 11.50
C ALA A 80 5.96 -5.34 12.89
N LYS A 81 5.86 -4.08 13.32
CA LYS A 81 5.18 -3.74 14.57
C LYS A 81 3.73 -3.41 14.29
N GLU A 82 2.80 -3.98 15.04
CA GLU A 82 1.47 -3.42 15.18
C GLU A 82 1.45 -2.43 16.36
N MET A 83 0.67 -1.36 16.22
CA MET A 83 0.44 -0.40 17.30
C MET A 83 -0.91 -0.70 17.94
N VAL A 84 -0.92 -0.74 19.27
CA VAL A 84 -2.11 -0.98 20.08
C VAL A 84 -2.40 0.27 20.91
N LEU A 85 -3.57 0.86 20.71
CA LEU A 85 -4.11 1.92 21.56
C LEU A 85 -5.07 1.30 22.57
N GLN A 86 -4.82 1.55 23.85
CA GLN A 86 -5.73 1.24 24.95
C GLN A 86 -6.40 2.54 25.41
N ILE A 87 -7.70 2.66 25.17
CA ILE A 87 -8.52 3.85 25.50
C ILE A 87 -9.57 3.44 26.53
N GLY A 88 -9.27 3.62 27.82
CA GLY A 88 -10.09 3.08 28.90
C GLY A 88 -10.27 1.56 28.75
N ARG A 89 -11.49 1.11 28.42
CA ARG A 89 -11.82 -0.31 28.20
C ARG A 89 -11.77 -0.75 26.73
N GLN A 90 -11.59 0.19 25.80
CA GLN A 90 -11.55 -0.10 24.37
C GLN A 90 -10.12 -0.34 23.91
N LYS A 91 -9.95 -1.27 22.96
CA LYS A 91 -8.70 -1.56 22.27
C LYS A 91 -8.87 -1.19 20.80
N VAL A 92 -7.94 -0.42 20.25
CA VAL A 92 -7.84 -0.14 18.81
C VAL A 92 -6.48 -0.60 18.33
N ILE A 93 -6.44 -1.41 17.27
CA ILE A 93 -5.22 -2.05 16.76
C ILE A 93 -4.93 -1.54 15.35
N PHE A 94 -3.74 -0.99 15.16
CA PHE A 94 -3.21 -0.57 13.87
C PHE A 94 -2.31 -1.69 13.36
N LYS A 95 -2.91 -2.62 12.60
CA LYS A 95 -2.29 -3.83 12.12
C LYS A 95 -1.72 -3.64 10.72
N PRO A 96 -0.38 -3.63 10.53
CA PRO A 96 0.17 -3.59 9.19
C PRO A 96 -0.18 -4.88 8.45
N VAL A 97 -0.51 -4.74 7.18
CA VAL A 97 -0.93 -5.87 6.32
C VAL A 97 0.19 -6.29 5.39
N GLY A 98 0.99 -5.33 4.91
CA GLY A 98 2.08 -5.59 3.98
C GLY A 98 2.42 -4.42 3.08
N THR A 99 3.44 -4.62 2.28
CA THR A 99 3.93 -3.73 1.22
C THR A 99 3.53 -4.26 -0.17
N MET A 100 3.87 -3.54 -1.24
CA MET A 100 3.69 -3.96 -2.65
C MET A 100 2.27 -4.38 -3.05
N LEU A 101 1.25 -3.84 -2.38
CA LEU A 101 -0.14 -4.15 -2.70
C LEU A 101 -0.58 -3.43 -3.99
N ILE A 102 -1.51 -4.04 -4.73
CA ILE A 102 -2.01 -3.44 -5.98
C ILE A 102 -2.59 -2.04 -5.69
N GLY A 103 -1.94 -1.01 -6.24
CA GLY A 103 -2.38 0.39 -6.15
C GLY A 103 -1.94 1.15 -4.89
N THR A 104 -1.08 0.59 -4.04
CA THR A 104 -0.54 1.27 -2.83
C THR A 104 0.81 0.68 -2.43
N LYS A 105 1.71 1.49 -1.86
CA LYS A 105 3.01 0.98 -1.34
C LYS A 105 2.84 0.21 -0.03
N GLY A 106 1.69 0.32 0.63
CA GLY A 106 1.44 -0.43 1.86
C GLY A 106 0.09 -0.13 2.50
N ARG A 107 -0.33 -1.01 3.41
CA ARG A 107 -1.62 -0.89 4.10
C ARG A 107 -1.50 -1.19 5.58
N VAL A 108 -2.21 -0.42 6.39
CA VAL A 108 -2.47 -0.70 7.81
C VAL A 108 -3.98 -0.76 7.99
N ASP A 109 -4.48 -1.89 8.48
CA ASP A 109 -5.87 -2.03 8.88
C ASP A 109 -6.01 -1.53 10.33
N VAL A 110 -7.04 -0.74 10.61
CA VAL A 110 -7.32 -0.20 11.94
C VAL A 110 -8.57 -0.89 12.46
N GLU A 111 -8.44 -1.67 13.52
CA GLU A 111 -9.50 -2.55 14.02
C GLU A 111 -9.90 -2.12 15.44
N GLY A 112 -11.21 -2.02 15.69
CA GLY A 112 -11.76 -1.79 17.01
C GLY A 112 -13.04 -2.60 17.21
N THR A 113 -13.68 -2.43 18.36
CA THR A 113 -14.87 -3.20 18.74
C THR A 113 -16.09 -2.90 17.88
N ALA A 114 -16.18 -1.70 17.31
CA ALA A 114 -17.32 -1.23 16.51
C ALA A 114 -17.12 -1.44 14.99
N GLY A 115 -15.89 -1.63 14.54
CA GLY A 115 -15.62 -1.75 13.11
C GLY A 115 -14.15 -1.73 12.74
N ARG A 116 -13.90 -1.42 11.47
CA ARG A 116 -12.57 -1.36 10.88
C ARG A 116 -12.45 -0.21 9.90
N ALA A 117 -11.27 0.42 9.87
CA ALA A 117 -10.86 1.40 8.89
C ALA A 117 -9.56 0.95 8.21
N ARG A 118 -9.10 1.68 7.18
CA ARG A 118 -7.87 1.36 6.46
C ARG A 118 -7.05 2.61 6.20
N LEU A 119 -5.76 2.50 6.45
CA LEU A 119 -4.74 3.45 6.04
C LEU A 119 -3.99 2.88 4.83
N LEU A 120 -3.82 3.71 3.81
CA LEU A 120 -3.10 3.36 2.58
C LEU A 120 -1.92 4.30 2.37
N LEU A 121 -0.76 3.75 2.07
CA LEU A 121 0.43 4.49 1.69
C LEU A 121 0.39 4.74 0.17
N THR A 122 0.05 5.96 -0.22
CA THR A 122 -0.23 6.32 -1.61
C THR A 122 0.40 7.66 -1.96
N ASP A 123 0.38 8.01 -3.25
CA ASP A 123 0.74 9.36 -3.68
C ASP A 123 -0.11 10.42 -2.97
N ARG A 124 0.51 11.51 -2.51
CA ARG A 124 -0.17 12.60 -1.80
C ARG A 124 -1.33 13.24 -2.55
N TYR A 125 -1.32 13.21 -3.87
CA TYR A 125 -2.37 13.78 -4.70
C TYR A 125 -3.44 12.75 -5.07
N ALA A 126 -3.28 11.49 -4.67
CA ALA A 126 -4.30 10.46 -4.85
C ALA A 126 -5.52 10.75 -3.97
N THR A 127 -6.69 10.82 -4.61
CA THR A 127 -7.98 11.07 -3.95
C THR A 127 -8.93 9.87 -4.00
N LYS A 128 -8.59 8.87 -4.82
CA LYS A 128 -9.38 7.65 -5.04
C LYS A 128 -8.47 6.53 -5.55
N PRO A 129 -8.90 5.26 -5.47
CA PRO A 129 -8.18 4.15 -6.07
C PRO A 129 -7.97 4.39 -7.58
N MET A 130 -6.71 4.43 -8.00
CA MET A 130 -6.35 4.41 -9.42
C MET A 130 -5.72 3.07 -9.76
N LEU A 131 -6.44 2.27 -10.55
CA LEU A 131 -5.85 1.09 -11.20
C LEU A 131 -5.05 1.56 -12.40
N THR A 132 -3.77 1.85 -12.20
CA THR A 132 -2.84 2.07 -13.32
C THR A 132 -2.48 0.71 -13.90
N VAL A 133 -3.23 0.26 -14.92
CA VAL A 133 -2.84 -0.90 -15.72
C VAL A 133 -1.67 -0.50 -16.61
N SER A 134 -0.45 -0.73 -16.13
CA SER A 134 0.75 -0.71 -16.96
C SER A 134 0.66 -1.85 -17.97
N LYS A 135 -0.03 -1.63 -19.10
CA LYS A 135 0.04 -2.56 -20.24
C LYS A 135 1.51 -2.65 -20.64
N ARG A 136 2.17 -3.79 -20.43
CA ARG A 136 3.41 -4.09 -21.17
C ARG A 136 3.06 -3.98 -22.65
N LYS A 137 3.63 -2.97 -23.32
CA LYS A 137 3.33 -2.65 -24.72
C LYS A 137 3.69 -3.83 -25.60
N HIS A 138 2.69 -4.60 -26.00
CA HIS A 138 2.75 -5.35 -27.25
C HIS A 138 1.56 -4.99 -28.12
N LEU A 139 1.65 -3.81 -28.76
CA LEU A 139 1.15 -3.53 -30.11
C LEU A 139 1.63 -2.12 -30.51
N GLY A 140 1.94 -1.97 -31.80
CA GLY A 140 2.78 -0.90 -32.34
C GLY A 140 2.30 0.54 -32.09
N ASN A 141 3.28 1.45 -32.12
CA ASN A 141 3.14 2.89 -32.33
C ASN A 141 1.88 3.55 -31.75
N LEU A 142 1.85 3.67 -30.42
CA LEU A 142 1.39 4.89 -29.79
C LEU A 142 2.61 5.49 -29.10
N GLN A 143 3.09 6.62 -29.65
CA GLN A 143 4.03 7.49 -28.97
C GLN A 143 3.42 7.82 -27.61
N SER A 144 3.84 7.09 -26.59
CA SER A 144 3.59 7.48 -25.21
C SER A 144 4.43 8.74 -25.06
N ARG A 145 3.78 9.90 -25.15
CA ARG A 145 4.30 11.13 -24.55
C ARG A 145 4.78 10.70 -23.17
N SER A 146 6.09 10.65 -22.97
CA SER A 146 6.68 10.54 -21.64
C SER A 146 6.28 11.82 -20.93
N GLN A 147 5.05 11.85 -20.39
CA GLN A 147 4.75 12.72 -19.28
C GLN A 147 5.70 12.21 -18.21
N VAL A 148 6.74 12.99 -17.94
CA VAL A 148 7.53 12.87 -16.72
C VAL A 148 6.50 12.93 -15.61
N GLN A 149 6.10 11.76 -15.12
CA GLN A 149 5.22 11.71 -13.96
C GLN A 149 6.02 12.38 -12.85
N PRO A 150 5.45 13.35 -12.12
CA PRO A 150 6.13 13.92 -10.98
C PRO A 150 6.56 12.77 -10.05
N PRO A 151 7.69 12.90 -9.36
CA PRO A 151 8.13 11.88 -8.43
C PRO A 151 6.99 11.61 -7.42
N VAL A 152 6.69 10.33 -7.22
CA VAL A 152 5.64 9.91 -6.27
C VAL A 152 6.04 10.37 -4.89
N GLU A 153 5.14 11.10 -4.22
CA GLU A 153 5.35 11.53 -2.84
C GLU A 153 4.46 10.67 -1.93
N TRP A 154 5.07 9.68 -1.28
CA TRP A 154 4.37 8.72 -0.44
C TRP A 154 3.83 9.39 0.83
N THR A 155 2.53 9.21 1.09
CA THR A 155 1.88 9.65 2.32
C THR A 155 0.77 8.68 2.73
N TRP A 156 0.45 8.67 4.01
CA TRP A 156 -0.63 7.87 4.56
C TRP A 156 -1.97 8.60 4.43
N LYS A 157 -2.96 7.90 3.91
CA LYS A 157 -4.34 8.39 3.76
C LYS A 157 -5.35 7.39 4.31
N ILE A 158 -6.45 7.88 4.85
CA ILE A 158 -7.59 7.06 5.30
C ILE A 158 -8.46 6.74 4.10
N ALA A 159 -8.74 5.46 3.86
CA ALA A 159 -9.66 5.02 2.82
C ALA A 159 -11.07 4.85 3.38
N THR A 160 -12.05 5.53 2.77
CA THR A 160 -13.45 5.39 3.16
C THR A 160 -14.02 4.03 2.77
N MET A 161 -15.11 3.63 3.43
CA MET A 161 -15.78 2.38 3.12
C MET A 161 -16.49 2.42 1.74
N PRO A 162 -16.62 1.26 1.05
CA PRO A 162 -17.44 1.14 -0.14
C PRO A 162 -18.89 1.63 0.07
N PRO A 163 -19.61 2.05 -0.99
CA PRO A 163 -19.29 1.86 -2.41
C PRO A 163 -18.44 2.97 -3.05
N GLN A 164 -18.29 4.14 -2.42
CA GLN A 164 -17.54 5.27 -2.97
C GLN A 164 -16.24 5.47 -2.17
N VAL A 165 -15.25 4.63 -2.44
CA VAL A 165 -13.93 4.72 -1.78
C VAL A 165 -13.21 5.99 -2.23
N THR A 166 -12.93 6.87 -1.28
CA THR A 166 -12.13 8.08 -1.40
C THR A 166 -10.99 8.05 -0.38
N TYR A 167 -9.95 8.84 -0.65
CA TYR A 167 -8.78 8.93 0.22
C TYR A 167 -8.75 10.29 0.92
N LEU A 168 -8.81 10.26 2.25
CA LEU A 168 -8.73 11.42 3.12
C LEU A 168 -7.30 11.58 3.63
N ASP A 169 -6.82 12.82 3.74
CA ASP A 169 -5.52 13.09 4.34
C ASP A 169 -5.51 12.67 5.81
N LEU A 170 -4.42 12.05 6.25
CA LEU A 170 -4.21 11.75 7.66
C LEU A 170 -3.84 13.03 8.43
N THR A 171 -4.84 13.62 9.05
CA THR A 171 -4.75 14.78 9.94
C THR A 171 -5.14 14.38 11.35
N ARG A 172 -4.90 15.27 12.33
CA ARG A 172 -5.35 15.05 13.71
C ARG A 172 -6.85 14.75 13.78
N ASP A 173 -7.66 15.58 13.13
CA ASP A 173 -9.12 15.48 13.20
C ASP A 173 -9.62 14.20 12.54
N SER A 174 -9.11 13.87 11.35
CA SER A 174 -9.51 12.64 10.65
C SER A 174 -9.02 11.37 11.33
N LEU A 175 -7.85 11.40 12.00
CA LEU A 175 -7.41 10.31 12.88
C LEU A 175 -8.41 10.11 14.03
N PHE A 176 -8.82 11.20 14.69
CA PHE A 176 -9.74 11.11 15.83
C PHE A 176 -11.11 10.59 15.40
N GLU A 177 -11.64 11.08 14.28
CA GLU A 177 -12.88 10.56 13.69
C GLU A 177 -12.77 9.06 13.40
N MET A 178 -11.70 8.62 12.74
CA MET A 178 -11.47 7.21 12.43
C MET A 178 -11.38 6.35 13.70
N VAL A 179 -10.64 6.80 14.73
CA VAL A 179 -10.50 6.06 15.99
C VAL A 179 -11.84 5.96 16.72
N MET A 180 -12.63 7.04 16.75
CA MET A 180 -13.98 7.01 17.32
C MET A 180 -14.90 6.07 16.55
N GLU A 181 -14.86 6.09 15.21
CA GLU A 181 -15.68 5.23 14.36
C GLU A 181 -15.43 3.74 14.64
N VAL A 182 -14.17 3.33 14.81
CA VAL A 182 -13.85 1.91 15.07
C VAL A 182 -14.00 1.49 16.53
N ALA A 183 -14.00 2.43 17.48
CA ALA A 183 -14.06 2.12 18.92
C ALA A 183 -15.45 2.30 19.56
N ASN A 184 -16.36 3.07 18.95
CA ASN A 184 -17.64 3.45 19.53
C ASN A 184 -18.74 2.42 19.21
N ALA A 185 -18.81 1.36 20.02
CA ALA A 185 -19.78 0.27 19.92
C ALA A 185 -21.15 0.61 20.54
#